data_AF-A0A3Q1F5A5-F1
#
_entry.id   AF-A0A3Q1F5A5-F1
#
_cell.length_a   1.000
_cell.length_b   1.000
_cell.length_c   1.000
_cell.angle_alpha   90.00
_cell.angle_beta   90.00
_cell.angle_gamma   90.00
#
_symmetry.space_group_name_H-M   'P 1'
#
loop_
_entity.id
_entity.type
_entity.pdbx_description
1 polymer ?
#
loop_
_entity_poly.entity_id
_entity_poly.type
_entity_poly.pdbx_seq_one_letter_code
_entity_poly.pdbx_strand_id
1 'polypeptide(L)'
;MHIYILSELPYVNIVTLALLDAANDKDSEVQEQVRKSMLTLGKQQPDRVLAMCQDYLLKHPKLVVSHRVVILQTIELVVGCRIEEISAPRIKSIISLASDEMTRSKDVVPDWQQAASNILVAVGNKHINDIMEEILSKFQPGVLPHFFVVQTLANLSDSNVYGMVPFLNAILGTMLPMLNMAKQDNMKWVFSSALCHFSDSILEYLANLDKAPDPTVRKDSFSSEIYAAFDILFNNWLQSREPKLRLTVAEAVASMCHLMANDKLEEQIPKLIPAFLSLYKKNNEHYIISKSLCQVIDASINMGSRVLETQLENLLFALHQQV
;
A
#
# COMPACT_ATOMS: atom_id res chain seq x y z
N MET A 1 -39.66 -24.37 1.07
CA MET A 1 -38.22 -24.01 1.18
C MET A 1 -37.98 -22.71 1.93
N HIS A 2 -38.82 -21.67 1.78
CA HIS A 2 -38.69 -20.39 2.52
C HIS A 2 -38.90 -20.45 4.05
N ILE A 3 -39.63 -21.43 4.57
CA ILE A 3 -39.94 -21.52 6.02
C ILE A 3 -38.75 -22.05 6.84
N TYR A 4 -37.89 -22.90 6.26
CA TYR A 4 -36.70 -23.43 6.95
C TYR A 4 -35.61 -22.36 7.12
N ILE A 5 -35.45 -21.46 6.14
CA ILE A 5 -34.47 -20.36 6.21
C ILE A 5 -34.78 -19.41 7.37
N LEU A 6 -36.07 -19.12 7.64
CA LEU A 6 -36.47 -18.23 8.74
C LEU A 6 -36.20 -18.82 10.13
N SER A 7 -36.14 -20.15 10.28
CA SER A 7 -35.89 -20.82 11.56
C SER A 7 -34.41 -20.88 11.97
N GLU A 8 -33.48 -20.75 11.01
CA GLU A 8 -32.03 -20.73 11.28
C GLU A 8 -31.48 -19.33 11.58
N LEU A 9 -32.22 -18.27 11.22
CA LEU A 9 -31.79 -16.88 11.41
C LEU A 9 -31.46 -16.50 12.87
N PRO A 10 -32.24 -16.91 13.90
CA PRO A 10 -31.89 -16.61 15.29
C PRO A 10 -30.64 -17.38 15.73
N TYR A 11 -30.49 -18.63 15.25
CA TYR A 11 -29.40 -19.51 15.62
C TYR A 11 -28.06 -19.01 15.10
N VAL A 12 -27.99 -18.62 13.82
CA VAL A 12 -26.76 -18.05 13.23
C VAL A 12 -26.31 -16.80 14.00
N ASN A 13 -27.25 -15.95 14.43
CA ASN A 13 -26.89 -14.78 15.22
C ASN A 13 -26.30 -15.14 16.58
N ILE A 14 -26.94 -16.07 17.30
CA ILE A 14 -26.48 -16.49 18.62
C ILE A 14 -25.08 -17.11 18.51
N VAL A 15 -24.88 -18.00 17.54
CA VAL A 15 -23.58 -18.64 17.31
C VAL A 15 -22.52 -17.62 16.92
N THR A 16 -22.82 -16.74 15.96
CA THR A 16 -21.86 -15.71 15.51
C THR A 16 -21.47 -14.78 16.66
N LEU A 17 -22.43 -14.37 17.49
CA LEU A 17 -22.13 -13.51 18.65
C LEU A 17 -21.24 -14.23 19.66
N ALA A 18 -21.54 -15.49 19.99
CA ALA A 18 -20.72 -16.29 20.89
C ALA A 18 -19.29 -16.49 20.35
N LEU A 19 -19.15 -16.68 19.04
CA LEU A 19 -17.84 -16.76 18.38
C LEU A 19 -17.10 -15.43 18.44
N LEU A 20 -17.78 -14.29 18.25
CA LEU A 20 -17.17 -12.97 18.40
C LEU A 20 -16.70 -12.71 19.83
N ASP A 21 -17.48 -13.11 20.84
CA ASP A 21 -17.08 -13.00 22.25
C ASP A 21 -15.85 -13.87 22.58
N ALA A 22 -15.75 -15.06 21.99
CA ALA A 22 -14.63 -15.98 22.16
C ALA A 22 -13.42 -15.71 21.24
N ALA A 23 -13.50 -14.72 20.33
CA ALA A 23 -12.51 -14.52 19.28
C ALA A 23 -11.11 -14.18 19.81
N ASN A 24 -11.02 -13.58 21.00
CA ASN A 24 -9.75 -13.21 21.64
C ASN A 24 -9.49 -14.04 22.90
N ASP A 25 -9.85 -15.33 22.87
CA ASP A 25 -9.56 -16.27 23.96
C ASP A 25 -8.05 -16.35 24.25
N LYS A 26 -7.66 -16.76 25.45
CA LYS A 26 -6.24 -16.95 25.79
C LYS A 26 -5.64 -18.21 25.17
N ASP A 27 -6.49 -19.19 24.84
CA ASP A 27 -6.08 -20.43 24.20
C ASP A 27 -6.03 -20.28 22.67
N SER A 28 -4.84 -20.48 22.09
CA SER A 28 -4.63 -20.41 20.64
C SER A 28 -5.41 -21.45 19.84
N GLU A 29 -5.68 -22.63 20.43
CA GLU A 29 -6.49 -23.65 19.77
C GLU A 29 -7.95 -23.20 19.69
N VAL A 30 -8.47 -22.57 20.75
CA VAL A 30 -9.82 -21.98 20.75
C VAL A 30 -9.92 -20.88 19.71
N GLN A 31 -8.94 -19.98 19.63
CA GLN A 31 -8.92 -18.93 18.61
C GLN A 31 -8.97 -19.50 17.18
N GLU A 32 -8.20 -20.55 16.90
CA GLU A 32 -8.18 -21.18 15.59
C GLU A 32 -9.51 -21.88 15.25
N GLN A 33 -10.15 -22.54 16.23
CA GLN A 33 -11.48 -23.12 16.03
C GLN A 33 -12.53 -22.03 15.80
N VAL A 34 -12.50 -20.95 16.57
CA VAL A 34 -13.40 -19.80 16.39
C VAL A 34 -13.24 -19.22 14.99
N ARG A 35 -12.00 -19.01 14.54
CA ARG A 35 -11.69 -18.52 13.20
C ARG A 35 -12.25 -19.45 12.11
N LYS A 36 -12.06 -20.77 12.22
CA LYS A 36 -12.62 -21.76 11.27
C LYS A 36 -14.15 -21.74 11.23
N SER A 37 -14.79 -21.63 12.40
CA SER A 37 -16.25 -21.55 12.51
C SER A 37 -16.79 -20.25 11.90
N MET A 38 -16.16 -19.10 12.20
CA MET A 38 -16.51 -17.80 11.61
C MET A 38 -16.36 -17.80 10.09
N LEU A 39 -15.30 -18.42 9.56
CA LEU A 39 -15.13 -18.58 8.12
C LEU A 39 -16.23 -19.44 7.50
N THR A 40 -16.59 -20.55 8.14
CA THR A 40 -17.67 -21.43 7.66
C THR A 40 -19.00 -20.67 7.58
N LEU A 41 -19.35 -19.91 8.63
CA LEU A 41 -20.56 -19.09 8.64
C LEU A 41 -20.49 -17.97 7.61
N GLY A 42 -19.36 -17.26 7.51
CA GLY A 42 -19.17 -16.19 6.55
C GLY A 42 -19.22 -16.65 5.09
N LYS A 43 -18.85 -17.90 4.81
CA LYS A 43 -19.00 -18.51 3.48
C LYS A 43 -20.45 -18.83 3.11
N GLN A 44 -21.33 -18.99 4.10
CA GLN A 44 -22.74 -19.31 3.90
C GLN A 44 -23.63 -18.06 3.92
N GLN A 45 -23.31 -17.10 4.79
CA GLN A 45 -24.09 -15.88 5.00
C GLN A 45 -23.18 -14.66 5.16
N PRO A 46 -22.45 -14.24 4.10
CA PRO A 46 -21.41 -13.21 4.19
C PRO A 46 -21.96 -11.86 4.68
N ASP A 47 -23.05 -11.36 4.08
CA ASP A 47 -23.69 -10.10 4.49
C ASP A 47 -24.08 -10.09 5.98
N ARG A 48 -24.54 -11.23 6.49
CA ARG A 48 -25.01 -11.35 7.88
C ARG A 48 -23.84 -11.33 8.85
N VAL A 49 -22.83 -12.16 8.62
CA VAL A 49 -21.64 -12.22 9.48
C VAL A 49 -20.93 -10.86 9.50
N LEU A 50 -20.78 -10.22 8.35
CA LEU A 50 -20.20 -8.88 8.25
C LEU A 50 -21.00 -7.83 9.02
N ALA A 51 -22.34 -7.87 8.94
CA ALA A 51 -23.19 -7.01 9.74
C ALA A 51 -22.95 -7.19 11.24
N MET A 52 -22.81 -8.44 11.69
CA MET A 52 -22.61 -8.75 13.09
C MET A 52 -21.23 -8.31 13.59
N CYS A 53 -20.17 -8.50 12.80
CA CYS A 53 -18.84 -8.00 13.13
C CYS A 53 -18.85 -6.46 13.27
N GLN A 54 -19.50 -5.76 12.32
CA GLN A 54 -19.65 -4.31 12.37
C GLN A 54 -20.43 -3.85 13.61
N ASP A 55 -21.60 -4.45 13.85
CA ASP A 55 -22.44 -4.13 15.01
C ASP A 55 -21.68 -4.38 16.33
N TYR A 56 -20.87 -5.43 16.39
CA TYR A 56 -20.06 -5.75 17.56
C TYR A 56 -19.02 -4.65 17.84
N LEU A 57 -18.29 -4.21 16.81
CA LEU A 57 -17.30 -3.14 16.95
C LEU A 57 -17.93 -1.80 17.36
N LEU A 58 -19.13 -1.50 16.86
CA LEU A 58 -19.87 -0.28 17.19
C LEU A 58 -20.44 -0.31 18.61
N LYS A 59 -20.97 -1.45 19.06
CA LYS A 59 -21.51 -1.61 20.43
C LYS A 59 -20.42 -1.64 21.50
N HIS A 60 -19.18 -2.00 21.13
CA HIS A 60 -18.05 -2.10 22.04
C HIS A 60 -16.93 -1.09 21.69
N PRO A 61 -17.15 0.22 21.87
CA PRO A 61 -16.15 1.23 21.50
C PRO A 61 -14.84 1.09 22.28
N LYS A 62 -14.89 0.57 23.53
CA LYS A 62 -13.75 0.35 24.42
C LYS A 62 -13.15 -1.07 24.34
N LEU A 63 -13.48 -1.82 23.28
CA LEU A 63 -12.93 -3.16 23.07
C LEU A 63 -11.39 -3.12 23.03
N VAL A 64 -10.75 -4.10 23.67
CA VAL A 64 -9.28 -4.21 23.67
C VAL A 64 -8.76 -4.39 22.25
N VAL A 65 -7.59 -3.82 21.98
CA VAL A 65 -7.03 -3.73 20.62
C VAL A 65 -6.83 -5.11 19.99
N SER A 66 -6.31 -6.09 20.72
CA SER A 66 -6.12 -7.46 20.20
C SER A 66 -7.43 -8.10 19.75
N HIS A 67 -8.50 -7.94 20.52
CA HIS A 67 -9.82 -8.44 20.14
C HIS A 67 -10.38 -7.71 18.91
N ARG A 68 -10.20 -6.41 18.86
CA ARG A 68 -10.56 -5.58 17.70
C ARG A 68 -9.88 -6.06 16.42
N VAL A 69 -8.59 -6.37 16.49
CA VAL A 69 -7.81 -6.93 15.38
C VAL A 69 -8.42 -8.24 14.88
N VAL A 70 -8.76 -9.18 15.76
CA VAL A 70 -9.34 -10.48 15.33
C VAL A 70 -10.67 -10.30 14.60
N ILE A 71 -11.50 -9.36 15.04
CA ILE A 71 -12.78 -9.07 14.36
C ILE A 71 -12.54 -8.47 12.97
N LEU A 72 -11.59 -7.54 12.85
CA LEU A 72 -11.22 -6.95 11.55
C LEU A 72 -10.63 -8.01 10.59
N GLN A 73 -9.76 -8.88 11.09
CA GLN A 73 -9.23 -10.01 10.31
C GLN A 73 -10.34 -10.99 9.88
N THR A 74 -11.38 -11.14 10.70
CA THR A 74 -12.56 -11.94 10.33
C THR A 74 -13.34 -11.28 9.19
N ILE A 75 -13.52 -9.95 9.23
CA ILE A 75 -14.13 -9.19 8.13
C ILE A 75 -13.30 -9.36 6.86
N GLU A 76 -11.99 -9.15 6.92
CA GLU A 76 -11.05 -9.34 5.81
C GLU A 76 -11.21 -10.72 5.17
N LEU A 77 -11.23 -11.77 5.99
CA LEU A 77 -11.32 -13.15 5.54
C LEU A 77 -12.65 -13.44 4.81
N VAL A 78 -13.77 -12.96 5.35
CA VAL A 78 -15.10 -13.16 4.74
C VAL A 78 -15.18 -12.39 3.42
N VAL A 79 -14.74 -11.13 3.40
CA VAL A 79 -14.66 -10.31 2.20
C VAL A 79 -13.80 -10.99 1.13
N GLY A 80 -12.58 -11.42 1.46
CA GLY A 80 -11.68 -12.05 0.51
C GLY A 80 -12.21 -13.36 -0.09
N CYS A 81 -13.06 -14.10 0.63
CA CYS A 81 -13.63 -15.37 0.16
C CYS A 81 -14.92 -15.21 -0.66
N ARG A 82 -15.67 -14.13 -0.44
CA ARG A 82 -17.07 -14.00 -0.88
C ARG A 82 -17.41 -12.61 -1.43
N ILE A 83 -16.41 -11.83 -1.85
CA ILE A 83 -16.60 -10.45 -2.33
C ILE A 83 -17.73 -10.30 -3.35
N GLU A 84 -17.86 -11.26 -4.28
CA GLU A 84 -18.87 -11.24 -5.36
C GLU A 84 -20.30 -11.56 -4.86
N GLU A 85 -20.44 -12.13 -3.67
CA GLU A 85 -21.72 -12.48 -3.04
C GLU A 85 -22.20 -11.43 -2.02
N ILE A 86 -21.37 -10.41 -1.72
CA ILE A 86 -21.71 -9.37 -0.74
C ILE A 86 -22.50 -8.26 -1.42
N SER A 87 -23.60 -7.83 -0.78
CA SER A 87 -24.41 -6.74 -1.29
C SER A 87 -23.66 -5.40 -1.37
N ALA A 88 -23.94 -4.58 -2.39
CA ALA A 88 -23.30 -3.28 -2.57
C ALA A 88 -23.45 -2.33 -1.34
N PRO A 89 -24.61 -2.23 -0.66
CA PRO A 89 -24.71 -1.45 0.57
C PRO A 89 -23.79 -1.97 1.69
N ARG A 90 -23.60 -3.28 1.78
CA ARG A 90 -22.68 -3.88 2.76
C ARG A 90 -21.24 -3.57 2.43
N ILE A 91 -20.84 -3.63 1.16
CA ILE A 91 -19.50 -3.21 0.72
C ILE A 91 -19.22 -1.78 1.16
N LYS A 92 -20.10 -0.82 0.84
CA LYS A 92 -19.95 0.58 1.26
C LYS A 92 -19.83 0.74 2.78
N SER A 93 -20.66 0.00 3.52
CA SER A 93 -20.64 0.00 4.99
C SER A 93 -19.32 -0.53 5.56
N ILE A 94 -18.75 -1.59 4.96
CA ILE A 94 -17.46 -2.16 5.37
C ILE A 94 -16.28 -1.25 5.01
N ILE A 95 -16.34 -0.60 3.85
CA ILE A 95 -15.35 0.41 3.43
C ILE A 95 -15.30 1.55 4.46
N SER A 96 -16.45 2.15 4.78
CA SER A 96 -16.53 3.22 5.78
C SER A 96 -16.04 2.76 7.16
N LEU A 97 -16.46 1.57 7.62
CA LEU A 97 -15.99 1.00 8.88
C LEU A 97 -14.46 0.85 8.91
N ALA A 98 -13.87 0.22 7.89
CA ALA A 98 -12.44 -0.03 7.84
C ALA A 98 -11.64 1.28 7.74
N SER A 99 -12.11 2.21 6.92
CA SER A 99 -11.54 3.56 6.79
C SER A 99 -11.52 4.32 8.12
N ASP A 100 -12.61 4.24 8.89
CA ASP A 100 -12.71 4.86 10.21
C ASP A 100 -11.89 4.13 11.28
N GLU A 101 -11.87 2.81 11.30
CA GLU A 101 -11.04 2.00 12.20
C GLU A 101 -9.54 2.28 11.97
N MET A 102 -9.12 2.35 10.71
CA MET A 102 -7.74 2.65 10.29
C MET A 102 -7.26 4.03 10.74
N THR A 103 -8.17 5.01 10.81
CA THR A 103 -7.84 6.42 11.11
C THR A 103 -8.34 6.90 12.47
N ARG A 104 -8.89 6.00 13.29
CA ARG A 104 -9.51 6.34 14.58
C ARG A 104 -8.53 6.92 15.58
N SER A 105 -7.35 6.32 15.65
CA SER A 105 -6.23 6.79 16.46
C SER A 105 -5.33 7.68 15.61
N LYS A 106 -4.86 8.80 16.18
CA LYS A 106 -3.80 9.61 15.57
C LYS A 106 -2.43 8.96 15.73
N ASP A 107 -2.26 8.17 16.79
CA ASP A 107 -1.06 7.38 17.02
C ASP A 107 -1.10 6.13 16.13
N VAL A 108 0.08 5.76 15.63
CA VAL A 108 0.25 4.56 14.82
C VAL A 108 0.20 3.34 15.74
N VAL A 109 -0.85 2.53 15.58
CA VAL A 109 -1.04 1.24 16.26
C VAL A 109 -1.04 0.16 15.18
N PRO A 110 0.15 -0.38 14.82
CA PRO A 110 0.33 -1.13 13.59
C PRO A 110 -0.65 -2.28 13.39
N ASP A 111 -0.81 -3.17 14.38
CA ASP A 111 -1.65 -4.36 14.22
C ASP A 111 -3.12 -4.04 13.91
N TRP A 112 -3.67 -3.03 14.59
CA TRP A 112 -5.06 -2.62 14.42
C TRP A 112 -5.27 -1.94 13.07
N GLN A 113 -4.45 -0.96 12.76
CA GLN A 113 -4.61 -0.16 11.57
C GLN A 113 -4.24 -0.94 10.30
N GLN A 114 -3.29 -1.88 10.40
CA GLN A 114 -2.99 -2.83 9.33
C GLN A 114 -4.16 -3.78 9.08
N ALA A 115 -4.79 -4.33 10.13
CA ALA A 115 -5.97 -5.18 9.94
C ALA A 115 -7.12 -4.43 9.23
N ALA A 116 -7.32 -3.15 9.55
CA ALA A 116 -8.28 -2.31 8.85
C ALA A 116 -7.87 -2.00 7.40
N SER A 117 -6.59 -1.68 7.17
CA SER A 117 -6.03 -1.48 5.83
C SER A 117 -6.20 -2.71 4.93
N ASN A 118 -5.96 -3.93 5.46
CA ASN A 118 -6.11 -5.17 4.71
C ASN A 118 -7.54 -5.40 4.22
N ILE A 119 -8.56 -5.01 5.00
CA ILE A 119 -9.96 -5.06 4.55
C ILE A 119 -10.14 -4.17 3.31
N LEU A 120 -9.63 -2.93 3.36
CA LEU A 120 -9.73 -1.99 2.24
C LEU A 120 -9.02 -2.51 0.99
N VAL A 121 -7.83 -3.12 1.16
CA VAL A 121 -7.08 -3.76 0.07
C VAL A 121 -7.86 -4.94 -0.52
N ALA A 122 -8.41 -5.81 0.33
CA ALA A 122 -9.19 -6.97 -0.11
C ALA A 122 -10.46 -6.55 -0.90
N VAL A 123 -11.17 -5.53 -0.43
CA VAL A 123 -12.32 -4.95 -1.14
C VAL A 123 -11.87 -4.27 -2.45
N GLY A 124 -10.77 -3.54 -2.42
CA GLY A 124 -10.23 -2.77 -3.56
C GLY A 124 -9.83 -3.60 -4.76
N ASN A 125 -9.60 -4.91 -4.60
CA ASN A 125 -9.37 -5.82 -5.72
C ASN A 125 -10.57 -5.95 -6.68
N LYS A 126 -11.79 -5.63 -6.22
CA LYS A 126 -13.01 -5.66 -7.05
C LYS A 126 -13.78 -4.34 -7.05
N HIS A 127 -13.71 -3.58 -5.96
CA HIS A 127 -14.48 -2.34 -5.74
C HIS A 127 -13.57 -1.12 -5.63
N ILE A 128 -12.58 -1.01 -6.53
CA ILE A 128 -11.57 0.06 -6.43
C ILE A 128 -12.17 1.46 -6.47
N ASN A 129 -13.22 1.68 -7.25
CA ASN A 129 -13.88 2.99 -7.35
C ASN A 129 -14.51 3.42 -6.01
N ASP A 130 -15.20 2.51 -5.32
CA ASP A 130 -15.79 2.79 -4.01
C ASP A 130 -14.69 3.04 -2.95
N ILE A 131 -13.55 2.34 -3.05
CA ILE A 131 -12.38 2.57 -2.19
C ILE A 131 -11.76 3.95 -2.46
N MET A 132 -11.61 4.35 -3.73
CA MET A 132 -11.07 5.66 -4.08
C MET A 132 -11.99 6.79 -3.60
N GLU A 133 -13.30 6.65 -3.72
CA GLU A 133 -14.28 7.63 -3.21
C GLU A 133 -14.10 7.88 -1.71
N GLU A 134 -13.92 6.81 -0.92
CA GLU A 134 -13.70 6.90 0.53
C GLU A 134 -12.29 7.42 0.87
N ILE A 135 -11.23 6.79 0.34
CA ILE A 135 -9.85 7.03 0.79
C ILE A 135 -9.35 8.40 0.34
N LEU A 136 -9.74 8.87 -0.84
CA LEU A 136 -9.34 10.20 -1.30
C LEU A 136 -9.94 11.29 -0.41
N SER A 137 -11.09 11.08 0.23
CA SER A 137 -11.63 12.04 1.22
C SER A 137 -10.68 12.27 2.41
N LYS A 138 -9.83 11.27 2.74
CA LYS A 138 -8.80 11.34 3.79
C LYS A 138 -7.40 11.65 3.26
N PHE A 139 -7.24 11.85 1.95
CA PHE A 139 -5.98 12.16 1.27
C PHE A 139 -6.12 13.45 0.44
N GLN A 140 -6.04 14.60 1.12
CA GLN A 140 -6.36 15.92 0.56
C GLN A 140 -5.12 16.82 0.45
N PRO A 141 -4.97 17.61 -0.63
CA PRO A 141 -3.77 18.39 -0.87
C PRO A 141 -3.50 19.38 0.27
N GLY A 142 -2.24 19.48 0.70
CA GLY A 142 -1.82 20.41 1.75
C GLY A 142 -2.21 20.00 3.18
N VAL A 143 -2.75 18.80 3.38
CA VAL A 143 -2.99 18.21 4.71
C VAL A 143 -2.22 16.90 4.80
N LEU A 144 -1.40 16.74 5.85
CA LEU A 144 -0.66 15.50 6.05
C LEU A 144 -1.64 14.39 6.48
N PRO A 145 -1.79 13.31 5.69
CA PRO A 145 -2.74 12.23 6.00
C PRO A 145 -2.19 11.33 7.12
N HIS A 146 -3.07 10.49 7.66
CA HIS A 146 -2.66 9.43 8.57
C HIS A 146 -1.74 8.42 7.86
N PHE A 147 -0.73 7.87 8.56
CA PHE A 147 0.26 6.94 8.01
C PHE A 147 -0.38 5.82 7.16
N PHE A 148 -1.40 5.17 7.71
CA PHE A 148 -2.06 4.04 7.06
C PHE A 148 -2.92 4.41 5.84
N VAL A 149 -3.29 5.67 5.66
CA VAL A 149 -3.93 6.12 4.40
C VAL A 149 -2.92 5.98 3.26
N VAL A 150 -1.69 6.45 3.45
CA VAL A 150 -0.60 6.33 2.46
C VAL A 150 -0.21 4.87 2.26
N GLN A 151 -0.07 4.10 3.35
CA GLN A 151 0.25 2.67 3.26
C GLN A 151 -0.83 1.88 2.51
N THR A 152 -2.12 2.21 2.69
CA THR A 152 -3.22 1.51 1.99
C THR A 152 -3.17 1.78 0.49
N LEU A 153 -2.88 3.02 0.07
CA LEU A 153 -2.70 3.33 -1.35
C LEU A 153 -1.54 2.53 -1.95
N ALA A 154 -0.41 2.42 -1.24
CA ALA A 154 0.72 1.60 -1.67
C ALA A 154 0.35 0.11 -1.81
N ASN A 155 -0.34 -0.45 -0.81
CA ASN A 155 -0.74 -1.86 -0.84
C ASN A 155 -1.76 -2.14 -1.95
N LEU A 156 -2.65 -1.19 -2.25
CA LEU A 156 -3.59 -1.30 -3.37
C LEU A 156 -2.88 -1.31 -4.72
N SER A 157 -1.81 -0.51 -4.90
CA SER A 157 -1.07 -0.49 -6.16
C SER A 157 -0.34 -1.80 -6.45
N ASP A 158 0.00 -2.55 -5.40
CA ASP A 158 0.55 -3.91 -5.51
C ASP A 158 -0.54 -4.95 -5.76
N SER A 159 -1.67 -4.87 -5.03
CA SER A 159 -2.69 -5.91 -5.09
C SER A 159 -3.59 -5.81 -6.33
N ASN A 160 -3.75 -4.59 -6.87
CA ASN A 160 -4.63 -4.30 -7.99
C ASN A 160 -4.04 -3.22 -8.91
N VAL A 161 -2.94 -3.57 -9.57
CA VAL A 161 -2.23 -2.72 -10.55
C VAL A 161 -3.19 -2.09 -11.55
N TYR A 162 -4.01 -2.91 -12.22
CA TYR A 162 -4.92 -2.44 -13.27
C TYR A 162 -6.02 -1.51 -12.77
N GLY A 163 -6.53 -1.72 -11.55
CA GLY A 163 -7.51 -0.83 -10.95
C GLY A 163 -6.92 0.46 -10.42
N MET A 164 -5.65 0.46 -9.99
CA MET A 164 -5.01 1.60 -9.34
C MET A 164 -4.37 2.59 -10.30
N VAL A 165 -3.64 2.12 -11.30
CA VAL A 165 -2.84 2.98 -12.20
C VAL A 165 -3.64 4.14 -12.82
N PRO A 166 -4.91 3.97 -13.24
CA PRO A 166 -5.73 5.08 -13.73
C PRO A 166 -5.89 6.26 -12.74
N PHE A 167 -5.77 6.02 -11.43
CA PHE A 167 -5.87 7.05 -10.39
C PHE A 167 -4.52 7.65 -9.99
N LEU A 168 -3.40 6.98 -10.30
CA LEU A 168 -2.10 7.32 -9.73
C LEU A 168 -1.63 8.72 -10.12
N ASN A 169 -1.96 9.22 -11.31
CA ASN A 169 -1.55 10.57 -11.70
C ASN A 169 -2.17 11.64 -10.77
N ALA A 170 -3.47 11.52 -10.49
CA ALA A 170 -4.15 12.44 -9.58
C ALA A 170 -3.65 12.29 -8.12
N ILE A 171 -3.37 11.06 -7.68
CA ILE A 171 -2.80 10.77 -6.36
C ILE A 171 -1.42 11.40 -6.22
N LEU A 172 -0.54 11.23 -7.22
CA LEU A 172 0.80 11.81 -7.24
C LEU A 172 0.73 13.34 -7.16
N GLY A 173 -0.10 13.98 -7.99
CA GLY A 173 -0.30 15.43 -7.94
C GLY A 173 -0.77 15.93 -6.56
N THR A 174 -1.68 15.18 -5.92
CA THR A 174 -2.18 15.49 -4.56
C THR A 174 -1.09 15.30 -3.49
N MET A 175 -0.19 14.34 -3.69
CA MET A 175 0.87 13.98 -2.76
C MET A 175 2.01 15.00 -2.70
N LEU A 176 2.33 15.68 -3.82
CA LEU A 176 3.51 16.55 -3.92
C LEU A 176 3.61 17.64 -2.81
N PRO A 177 2.54 18.40 -2.48
CA PRO A 177 2.60 19.37 -1.40
C PRO A 177 2.87 18.72 -0.03
N MET A 178 2.39 17.49 0.19
CA MET A 178 2.53 16.76 1.45
C MET A 178 3.96 16.27 1.69
N LEU A 179 4.74 15.98 0.64
CA LEU A 179 6.13 15.57 0.77
C LEU A 179 6.93 16.65 1.52
N ASN A 180 6.76 17.92 1.19
CA ASN A 180 7.43 19.01 1.90
C ASN A 180 6.95 19.18 3.36
N MET A 181 5.77 18.66 3.71
CA MET A 181 5.22 18.70 5.07
C MET A 181 5.71 17.53 5.93
N ALA A 182 6.16 16.43 5.32
CA ALA A 182 6.59 15.22 6.03
C ALA A 182 7.93 15.45 6.75
N LYS A 183 7.85 15.81 8.03
CA LYS A 183 9.04 16.05 8.87
C LYS A 183 9.54 14.78 9.55
N GLN A 184 8.63 13.93 10.02
CA GLN A 184 8.96 12.73 10.78
C GLN A 184 9.43 11.59 9.85
N ASP A 185 10.41 10.81 10.30
CA ASP A 185 11.04 9.78 9.48
C ASP A 185 10.07 8.66 9.07
N ASN A 186 9.13 8.29 9.95
CA ASN A 186 8.07 7.33 9.62
C ASN A 186 7.17 7.82 8.46
N MET A 187 6.84 9.11 8.41
CA MET A 187 6.06 9.68 7.32
C MET A 187 6.86 9.74 6.03
N LYS A 188 8.14 10.15 6.09
CA LYS A 188 9.02 10.08 4.91
C LYS A 188 9.17 8.65 4.39
N TRP A 189 9.24 7.68 5.31
CA TRP A 189 9.35 6.27 4.98
C TRP A 189 8.12 5.79 4.21
N VAL A 190 6.91 6.04 4.72
CA VAL A 190 5.68 5.56 4.06
C VAL A 190 5.43 6.26 2.71
N PHE A 191 5.76 7.55 2.59
CA PHE A 191 5.70 8.23 1.29
C PHE A 191 6.70 7.68 0.29
N SER A 192 7.93 7.40 0.73
CA SER A 192 8.96 6.81 -0.13
C SER A 192 8.56 5.40 -0.58
N SER A 193 8.08 4.57 0.35
CA SER A 193 7.54 3.25 0.03
C SER A 193 6.39 3.36 -0.98
N ALA A 194 5.40 4.22 -0.74
CA ALA A 194 4.27 4.40 -1.67
C ALA A 194 4.73 4.84 -3.07
N LEU A 195 5.67 5.78 -3.17
CA LEU A 195 6.23 6.21 -4.48
C LEU A 195 6.96 5.09 -5.20
N CYS A 196 7.64 4.18 -4.48
CA CYS A 196 8.23 2.98 -5.05
C CYS A 196 7.15 2.06 -5.63
N HIS A 197 6.12 1.72 -4.83
CA HIS A 197 5.02 0.86 -5.25
C HIS A 197 4.23 1.45 -6.42
N PHE A 198 3.96 2.75 -6.42
CA PHE A 198 3.32 3.43 -7.55
C PHE A 198 4.16 3.33 -8.81
N SER A 199 5.48 3.53 -8.69
CA SER A 199 6.39 3.46 -9.83
C SER A 199 6.43 2.05 -10.41
N ASP A 200 6.58 1.03 -9.56
CA ASP A 200 6.59 -0.37 -9.96
C ASP A 200 5.25 -0.78 -10.61
N SER A 201 4.13 -0.36 -10.02
CA SER A 201 2.77 -0.60 -10.54
C SER A 201 2.55 0.03 -11.93
N ILE A 202 3.01 1.27 -12.14
CA ILE A 202 2.94 1.94 -13.45
C ILE A 202 3.79 1.17 -14.47
N LEU A 203 5.00 0.75 -14.10
CA LEU A 203 5.89 -0.01 -14.99
C LEU A 203 5.28 -1.37 -15.36
N GLU A 204 4.69 -2.09 -14.41
CA GLU A 204 4.01 -3.36 -14.65
C GLU A 204 2.81 -3.18 -15.59
N TYR A 205 2.01 -2.14 -15.39
CA TYR A 205 0.88 -1.81 -16.25
C TYR A 205 1.33 -1.52 -17.68
N LEU A 206 2.37 -0.68 -17.85
CA LEU A 206 2.91 -0.34 -19.17
C LEU A 206 3.55 -1.54 -19.87
N ALA A 207 4.13 -2.48 -19.12
CA ALA A 207 4.67 -3.72 -19.67
C ALA A 207 3.59 -4.70 -20.16
N ASN A 208 2.34 -4.57 -19.67
CA ASN A 208 1.23 -5.48 -19.95
C ASN A 208 -0.01 -4.74 -20.50
N LEU A 209 0.20 -3.75 -21.38
CA LEU A 209 -0.89 -2.94 -21.96
C LEU A 209 -1.93 -3.76 -22.73
N ASP A 210 -1.57 -4.92 -23.25
CA ASP A 210 -2.49 -5.84 -23.93
C ASP A 210 -3.59 -6.40 -23.01
N LYS A 211 -3.32 -6.46 -21.70
CA LYS A 211 -4.26 -6.93 -20.67
C LYS A 211 -4.89 -5.78 -19.88
N ALA A 212 -4.42 -4.56 -20.11
CA ALA A 212 -4.82 -3.41 -19.35
C ALA A 212 -6.25 -2.96 -19.68
N PRO A 213 -7.04 -2.51 -18.69
CA PRO A 213 -8.40 -2.01 -18.91
C PRO A 213 -8.41 -0.72 -19.74
N ASP A 214 -7.36 0.10 -19.62
CA ASP A 214 -7.12 1.28 -20.46
C ASP A 214 -5.72 1.21 -21.10
N PRO A 215 -5.61 0.79 -22.37
CA PRO A 215 -4.33 0.69 -23.07
C PRO A 215 -3.78 2.05 -23.53
N THR A 216 -4.50 3.16 -23.27
CA THR A 216 -4.07 4.50 -23.71
C THR A 216 -3.14 5.19 -22.72
N VAL A 217 -2.99 4.65 -21.50
CA VAL A 217 -2.07 5.13 -20.48
C VAL A 217 -0.64 5.16 -21.04
N ARG A 218 0.06 6.28 -20.84
CA ARG A 218 1.44 6.46 -21.27
C ARG A 218 2.34 6.86 -20.12
N LYS A 219 3.62 6.49 -20.22
CA LYS A 219 4.68 6.92 -19.30
C LYS A 219 4.66 8.44 -19.09
N ASP A 220 4.55 9.21 -20.17
CA ASP A 220 4.59 10.68 -20.14
C ASP A 220 3.50 11.32 -19.26
N SER A 221 2.39 10.62 -19.02
CA SER A 221 1.30 11.09 -18.16
C SER A 221 1.69 11.19 -16.68
N PHE A 222 2.79 10.57 -16.27
CA PHE A 222 3.26 10.55 -14.86
C PHE A 222 4.63 11.23 -14.69
N SER A 223 5.38 11.44 -15.78
CA SER A 223 6.79 11.85 -15.75
C SER A 223 7.04 13.13 -14.95
N SER A 224 6.12 14.11 -15.02
CA SER A 224 6.26 15.41 -14.35
C SER A 224 6.16 15.26 -12.82
N GLU A 225 5.11 14.60 -12.36
CA GLU A 225 4.82 14.36 -10.94
C GLU A 225 5.88 13.44 -10.32
N ILE A 226 6.30 12.40 -11.05
CA ILE A 226 7.39 11.51 -10.64
C ILE A 226 8.69 12.30 -10.48
N TYR A 227 9.05 13.15 -11.45
CA TYR A 227 10.26 13.97 -11.34
C TYR A 227 10.22 14.92 -10.14
N ALA A 228 9.08 15.57 -9.90
CA ALA A 228 8.92 16.47 -8.76
C ALA A 228 9.08 15.73 -7.41
N ALA A 229 8.52 14.51 -7.29
CA ALA A 229 8.70 13.68 -6.11
C ALA A 229 10.15 13.20 -5.98
N PHE A 230 10.75 12.72 -7.06
CA PHE A 230 12.15 12.32 -7.15
C PHE A 230 13.08 13.42 -6.64
N ASP A 231 12.90 14.67 -7.08
CA ASP A 231 13.77 15.79 -6.72
C ASP A 231 13.74 16.05 -5.21
N ILE A 232 12.57 15.98 -4.58
CA ILE A 232 12.43 16.11 -3.12
C ILE A 232 13.14 14.96 -2.41
N LEU A 233 12.87 13.71 -2.81
CA LEU A 233 13.42 12.53 -2.17
C LEU A 233 14.95 12.47 -2.28
N PHE A 234 15.46 12.66 -3.50
CA PHE A 234 16.88 12.56 -3.81
C PHE A 234 17.70 13.65 -3.11
N ASN A 235 17.26 14.91 -3.17
CA ASN A 235 18.04 16.01 -2.61
C ASN A 235 17.86 16.14 -1.09
N ASN A 236 16.67 15.85 -0.56
CA ASN A 236 16.36 16.16 0.83
C ASN A 236 16.30 14.94 1.76
N TRP A 237 15.90 13.76 1.27
CA TRP A 237 15.63 12.60 2.13
C TRP A 237 16.70 11.51 2.03
N LEU A 238 17.38 11.36 0.89
CA LEU A 238 18.43 10.36 0.69
C LEU A 238 19.64 10.56 1.62
N GLN A 239 19.83 11.77 2.16
CA GLN A 239 20.89 12.03 3.14
C GLN A 239 20.46 11.80 4.60
N SER A 240 19.28 11.21 4.83
CA SER A 240 18.80 10.87 6.18
C SER A 240 19.85 10.07 6.96
N ARG A 241 19.91 10.29 8.27
CA ARG A 241 20.79 9.52 9.18
C ARG A 241 20.21 8.16 9.53
N GLU A 242 18.89 7.99 9.41
CA GLU A 242 18.19 6.75 9.69
C GLU A 242 18.39 5.78 8.50
N PRO A 243 19.09 4.63 8.70
CA PRO A 243 19.49 3.76 7.59
C PRO A 243 18.30 3.16 6.83
N LYS A 244 17.22 2.77 7.51
CA LYS A 244 16.08 2.11 6.87
C LYS A 244 15.37 3.07 5.91
N LEU A 245 15.11 4.29 6.34
CA LEU A 245 14.56 5.38 5.54
C LEU A 245 15.47 5.69 4.37
N ARG A 246 16.78 5.78 4.59
CA ARG A 246 17.75 6.02 3.52
C ARG A 246 17.65 4.97 2.41
N LEU A 247 17.57 3.69 2.78
CA LEU A 247 17.46 2.58 1.83
C LEU A 247 16.11 2.61 1.10
N THR A 248 15.00 2.84 1.82
CA THR A 248 13.67 2.96 1.20
C THR A 248 13.58 4.15 0.24
N VAL A 249 14.22 5.29 0.57
CA VAL A 249 14.32 6.43 -0.36
C VAL A 249 15.13 6.06 -1.59
N ALA A 250 16.23 5.32 -1.43
CA ALA A 250 17.06 4.88 -2.55
C ALA A 250 16.29 3.94 -3.50
N GLU A 251 15.50 3.00 -2.97
CA GLU A 251 14.62 2.13 -3.77
C GLU A 251 13.58 2.94 -4.55
N ALA A 252 12.91 3.87 -3.89
CA ALA A 252 11.91 4.72 -4.52
C ALA A 252 12.52 5.58 -5.65
N VAL A 253 13.65 6.25 -5.37
CA VAL A 253 14.43 7.05 -6.34
C VAL A 253 14.85 6.22 -7.54
N ALA A 254 15.29 4.98 -7.32
CA ALA A 254 15.71 4.10 -8.40
C ALA A 254 14.53 3.65 -9.28
N SER A 255 13.40 3.24 -8.69
CA SER A 255 12.20 2.88 -9.46
C SER A 255 11.66 4.07 -10.27
N MET A 256 11.62 5.27 -9.67
CA MET A 256 11.18 6.50 -10.34
C MET A 256 12.01 6.87 -11.58
N CYS A 257 13.31 6.49 -11.64
CA CYS A 257 14.17 6.78 -12.80
C CYS A 257 13.59 6.24 -14.11
N HIS A 258 12.95 5.06 -14.09
CA HIS A 258 12.35 4.49 -15.30
C HIS A 258 11.17 5.31 -15.84
N LEU A 259 10.53 6.10 -14.98
CA LEU A 259 9.33 6.88 -15.30
C LEU A 259 9.64 8.36 -15.57
N MET A 260 10.85 8.83 -15.33
CA MET A 260 11.26 10.20 -15.67
C MET A 260 11.38 10.40 -17.19
N ALA A 261 11.20 11.64 -17.63
CA ALA A 261 11.56 12.05 -18.99
C ALA A 261 13.06 11.89 -19.21
N ASN A 262 13.45 11.49 -20.43
CA ASN A 262 14.84 11.09 -20.72
C ASN A 262 15.84 12.23 -20.51
N ASP A 263 15.49 13.46 -20.92
CA ASP A 263 16.30 14.65 -20.70
C ASP A 263 16.54 14.91 -19.21
N LYS A 264 15.49 14.75 -18.39
CA LYS A 264 15.58 14.91 -16.93
C LYS A 264 16.40 13.84 -16.27
N LEU A 265 16.28 12.57 -16.67
CA LEU A 265 17.14 11.53 -16.11
C LEU A 265 18.60 11.75 -16.51
N GLU A 266 18.86 12.11 -17.77
CA GLU A 266 20.21 12.36 -18.27
C GLU A 266 20.92 13.50 -17.51
N GLU A 267 20.20 14.57 -17.17
CA GLU A 267 20.70 15.65 -16.30
C GLU A 267 21.09 15.17 -14.89
N GLN A 268 20.44 14.12 -14.37
CA GLN A 268 20.64 13.65 -12.99
C GLN A 268 21.70 12.54 -12.86
N ILE A 269 22.01 11.80 -13.93
CA ILE A 269 22.99 10.69 -13.91
C ILE A 269 24.30 11.04 -13.19
N PRO A 270 24.97 12.20 -13.47
CA PRO A 270 26.23 12.54 -12.83
C PRO A 270 26.14 12.75 -11.31
N LYS A 271 24.94 12.99 -10.77
CA LYS A 271 24.69 13.10 -9.33
C LYS A 271 24.19 11.78 -8.75
N LEU A 272 23.31 11.10 -9.47
CA LEU A 272 22.71 9.83 -9.07
C LEU A 272 23.76 8.76 -8.83
N ILE A 273 24.63 8.52 -9.81
CA ILE A 273 25.60 7.43 -9.73
C ILE A 273 26.53 7.60 -8.51
N PRO A 274 27.21 8.74 -8.29
CA PRO A 274 28.02 8.93 -7.09
C PRO A 274 27.21 8.84 -5.79
N ALA A 275 25.96 9.33 -5.77
CA ALA A 275 25.12 9.26 -4.58
C ALA A 275 24.84 7.81 -4.17
N PHE A 276 24.45 6.95 -5.11
CA PHE A 276 24.21 5.52 -4.86
C PHE A 276 25.50 4.78 -4.47
N LEU A 277 26.61 5.05 -5.14
CA LEU A 277 27.91 4.45 -4.77
C LEU A 277 28.32 4.84 -3.34
N SER A 278 27.99 6.05 -2.89
CA SER A 278 28.26 6.49 -1.51
C SER A 278 27.46 5.71 -0.45
N LEU A 279 26.34 5.07 -0.82
CA LEU A 279 25.50 4.32 0.11
C LEU A 279 26.18 3.04 0.60
N TYR A 280 27.04 2.39 -0.21
CA TYR A 280 27.80 1.21 0.22
C TYR A 280 28.70 1.51 1.42
N LYS A 281 29.23 2.74 1.50
CA LYS A 281 30.08 3.14 2.64
C LYS A 281 29.27 3.41 3.92
N LYS A 282 27.97 3.62 3.80
CA LYS A 282 27.09 4.13 4.88
C LYS A 282 26.11 3.09 5.41
N ASN A 283 25.96 1.93 4.75
CA ASN A 283 24.98 0.90 5.12
C ASN A 283 25.52 -0.50 4.82
N ASN A 284 25.06 -1.49 5.58
CA ASN A 284 25.48 -2.88 5.43
C ASN A 284 24.57 -3.70 4.50
N GLU A 285 23.39 -3.19 4.15
CA GLU A 285 22.42 -3.86 3.26
C GLU A 285 22.80 -3.67 1.79
N HIS A 286 23.92 -4.27 1.39
CA HIS A 286 24.51 -4.09 0.06
C HIS A 286 23.60 -4.60 -1.06
N TYR A 287 22.77 -5.61 -0.80
CA TYR A 287 21.82 -6.14 -1.78
C TYR A 287 20.85 -5.07 -2.28
N ILE A 288 20.24 -4.31 -1.36
CA ILE A 288 19.27 -3.26 -1.71
C ILE A 288 19.97 -2.17 -2.52
N ILE A 289 21.16 -1.74 -2.09
CA ILE A 289 21.93 -0.72 -2.79
C ILE A 289 22.28 -1.17 -4.22
N SER A 290 22.77 -2.40 -4.37
CA SER A 290 23.09 -2.97 -5.69
C SER A 290 21.85 -3.07 -6.57
N LYS A 291 20.73 -3.56 -6.05
CA LYS A 291 19.46 -3.67 -6.79
C LYS A 291 19.01 -2.29 -7.28
N SER A 292 18.99 -1.28 -6.43
CA SER A 292 18.57 0.07 -6.79
C SER A 292 19.55 0.74 -7.77
N LEU A 293 20.85 0.55 -7.59
CA LEU A 293 21.84 1.04 -8.56
C LEU A 293 21.67 0.38 -9.93
N CYS A 294 21.40 -0.93 -9.97
CA CYS A 294 21.08 -1.63 -11.22
C CYS A 294 19.85 -1.04 -11.92
N GLN A 295 18.78 -0.71 -11.19
CA GLN A 295 17.61 -0.03 -11.77
C GLN A 295 17.97 1.34 -12.36
N VAL A 296 18.76 2.16 -11.65
CA VAL A 296 19.21 3.47 -12.19
C VAL A 296 20.02 3.29 -13.48
N ILE A 297 20.93 2.32 -13.50
CA ILE A 297 21.75 2.00 -14.67
C ILE A 297 20.88 1.48 -15.82
N ASP A 298 19.94 0.57 -15.53
CA ASP A 298 19.03 0.00 -16.53
C ASP A 298 18.15 1.08 -17.17
N ALA A 299 17.55 1.96 -16.36
CA ALA A 299 16.80 3.12 -16.85
C ALA A 299 17.66 4.00 -17.76
N SER A 300 18.93 4.23 -17.38
CA SER A 300 19.88 5.04 -18.14
C SER A 300 20.28 4.41 -19.48
N ILE A 301 20.44 3.09 -19.52
CA ILE A 301 20.73 2.32 -20.73
C ILE A 301 19.51 2.32 -21.66
N ASN A 302 18.31 2.09 -21.13
CA ASN A 302 17.08 2.01 -21.91
C ASN A 302 16.74 3.32 -22.63
N MET A 303 17.12 4.48 -22.06
CA MET A 303 16.99 5.77 -22.75
C MET A 303 18.17 6.09 -23.70
N GLY A 304 19.22 5.27 -23.73
CA GLY A 304 20.39 5.44 -24.59
C GLY A 304 21.32 6.58 -24.18
N SER A 305 21.46 6.84 -22.87
CA SER A 305 22.28 7.97 -22.41
C SER A 305 23.76 7.76 -22.63
N ARG A 306 24.40 8.78 -23.22
CA ARG A 306 25.86 8.84 -23.40
C ARG A 306 26.57 9.34 -22.15
N VAL A 307 25.86 10.04 -21.27
CA VAL A 307 26.41 10.55 -20.01
C VAL A 307 26.79 9.39 -19.08
N LEU A 308 26.09 8.26 -19.15
CA LEU A 308 26.44 7.06 -18.38
C LEU A 308 27.86 6.55 -18.68
N GLU A 309 28.32 6.64 -19.93
CA GLU A 309 29.69 6.22 -20.32
C GLU A 309 30.75 6.97 -19.52
N THR A 310 30.51 8.25 -19.22
CA THR A 310 31.42 9.09 -18.41
C THR A 310 31.52 8.63 -16.95
N GLN A 311 30.57 7.81 -16.49
CA GLN A 311 30.51 7.29 -15.12
C GLN A 311 31.07 5.86 -14.99
N LEU A 312 31.39 5.21 -16.11
CA LEU A 312 31.72 3.78 -16.15
C LEU A 312 32.95 3.42 -15.30
N GLU A 313 34.03 4.20 -15.40
CA GLU A 313 35.25 3.94 -14.61
C GLU A 313 34.97 3.99 -13.10
N ASN A 314 34.21 4.99 -12.65
CA ASN A 314 33.83 5.14 -11.25
C ASN A 314 32.94 3.98 -10.77
N LEU A 315 31.98 3.56 -11.61
CA LEU A 315 31.12 2.40 -11.33
C LEU A 315 31.95 1.12 -11.18
N LEU A 316 32.81 0.82 -12.16
CA LEU A 316 33.64 -0.38 -12.15
C LEU A 316 34.55 -0.41 -10.93
N PHE A 317 35.22 0.71 -10.62
CA PHE A 317 36.11 0.80 -9.47
C PHE A 317 35.37 0.56 -8.15
N ALA A 318 34.22 1.21 -7.96
CA ALA A 318 33.46 1.09 -6.72
C ALA A 318 32.81 -0.29 -6.55
N LEU A 319 32.27 -0.87 -7.62
CA LEU A 319 31.64 -2.19 -7.60
C LEU A 319 32.66 -3.31 -7.41
N HIS A 320 33.87 -3.17 -7.96
CA HIS A 320 34.95 -4.15 -7.73
C HIS A 320 35.31 -4.29 -6.25
N GLN A 321 35.17 -3.23 -5.46
CA GLN A 321 35.41 -3.27 -4.01
C GLN A 321 34.30 -3.96 -3.21
N GLN A 322 33.17 -4.33 -3.85
CA GLN A 322 32.03 -4.97 -3.19
C GLN A 322 31.95 -6.48 -3.44
N VAL A 323 32.82 -7.03 -4.29
CA VAL A 323 32.99 -8.47 -4.57
C VAL A 323 34.03 -9.06 -3.62
#